data_AF-A0A1B9BPT0-F1
#
_entry.id   AF-A0A1B9BPT0-F1
#
_cell.length_a   1.000
_cell.length_b   1.000
_cell.length_c   1.000
_cell.angle_alpha   90.00
_cell.angle_beta   90.00
_cell.angle_gamma   90.00
#
_symmetry.space_group_name_H-M   'P 1'
#
loop_
_entity.id
_entity.type
_entity.pdbx_description
1 polymer ?
#
loop_
_entity_poly.entity_id
_entity_poly.type
_entity_poly.pdbx_seq_one_letter_code
_entity_poly.pdbx_strand_id
1 'polypeptide(L)'
;MKWNKQGLIFSPKGEFEWMQSYALIPTADIISNDTIRIYFATLDREMYGRIGYIDVDMLNLKNIKNISEKPVLDIGDIGTFDDSGVNPSCILTVDNKKYLYYYGWQRCERVPYMLFAGLATSEDGENFTKASMVPVLDRTKEEPYLRSATSIIVEDNIFKCWYVSAINWILVNDKSYPKYVIKYAYSYDGIEWISENHTCISFKNEYEYGFGRPWVIKENDMYKMWYSIRSTNEPYKIGFATSKNGLDWTRLDEEAGIEKSESGWDSEMICYPNIVKFNNKTYMFYNGNRHGKTGFGYAILEA
;
A
#
# COMPACT_ATOMS: atom_id res chain seq x y z
N MET A 1 -5.97 20.93 2.88
CA MET A 1 -6.57 20.15 1.76
C MET A 1 -7.91 19.59 2.21
N LYS A 2 -8.86 19.31 1.31
CA LYS A 2 -10.15 18.70 1.68
C LYS A 2 -10.57 17.65 0.66
N TRP A 3 -10.86 16.43 1.13
CA TRP A 3 -11.25 15.30 0.30
C TRP A 3 -12.76 15.04 0.39
N ASN A 4 -13.43 15.05 -0.75
CA ASN A 4 -14.84 14.70 -0.86
C ASN A 4 -15.01 13.20 -1.12
N LYS A 5 -15.43 12.45 -0.10
CA LYS A 5 -15.65 11.00 -0.18
C LYS A 5 -16.78 10.65 -1.14
N GLN A 6 -16.51 9.74 -2.06
CA GLN A 6 -17.47 9.27 -3.06
C GLN A 6 -18.08 7.90 -2.70
N GLY A 7 -17.55 7.25 -1.67
CA GLY A 7 -18.07 6.01 -1.09
C GLY A 7 -17.35 4.75 -1.57
N LEU A 8 -17.95 3.60 -1.24
CA LEU A 8 -17.43 2.27 -1.54
C LEU A 8 -17.39 2.02 -3.06
N ILE A 9 -16.30 1.42 -3.54
CA ILE A 9 -16.17 0.87 -4.91
C ILE A 9 -16.42 -0.63 -4.87
N PHE A 10 -15.64 -1.34 -4.05
CA PHE A 10 -15.63 -2.80 -4.08
C PHE A 10 -15.38 -3.39 -2.70
N SER A 11 -16.09 -4.47 -2.41
CA SER A 11 -15.87 -5.37 -1.28
C SER A 11 -16.19 -6.79 -1.77
N PRO A 12 -15.30 -7.77 -1.55
CA PRO A 12 -15.53 -9.12 -2.04
C PRO A 12 -16.73 -9.76 -1.34
N LYS A 13 -17.44 -10.60 -2.07
CA LYS A 13 -18.61 -11.36 -1.63
C LYS A 13 -18.48 -12.85 -1.98
N GLY A 14 -17.29 -13.33 -2.33
CA GLY A 14 -17.06 -14.71 -2.73
C GLY A 14 -17.19 -14.92 -4.23
N GLU A 15 -16.77 -13.93 -5.02
CA GLU A 15 -16.82 -13.94 -6.48
C GLU A 15 -16.10 -15.15 -7.08
N PHE A 16 -14.96 -15.53 -6.49
CA PHE A 16 -14.14 -16.69 -6.88
C PHE A 16 -13.59 -17.41 -5.64
N GLU A 17 -13.18 -18.68 -5.76
CA GLU A 17 -12.67 -19.47 -4.61
C GLU A 17 -11.49 -18.80 -3.89
N TRP A 18 -10.64 -18.11 -4.63
CA TRP A 18 -9.49 -17.37 -4.10
C TRP A 18 -9.84 -15.95 -3.60
N MET A 19 -11.04 -15.44 -3.92
CA MET A 19 -11.53 -14.09 -3.60
C MET A 19 -12.75 -14.18 -2.67
N GLN A 20 -12.51 -14.45 -1.38
CA GLN A 20 -13.57 -14.72 -0.42
C GLN A 20 -13.81 -13.57 0.55
N SER A 21 -12.75 -12.89 0.99
CA SER A 21 -12.87 -11.84 1.99
C SER A 21 -11.76 -10.81 1.87
N TYR A 22 -12.05 -9.59 2.34
CA TYR A 22 -11.16 -8.43 2.27
C TYR A 22 -10.78 -7.98 0.86
N ALA A 23 -10.75 -6.68 0.63
CA ALA A 23 -10.06 -6.10 -0.52
C ALA A 23 -9.01 -5.12 0.00
N LEU A 24 -7.79 -5.61 0.17
CA LEU A 24 -6.67 -4.97 0.87
C LEU A 24 -5.86 -4.13 -0.13
N ILE A 25 -5.44 -2.94 0.31
CA ILE A 25 -4.41 -2.13 -0.33
C ILE A 25 -4.74 -1.75 -1.81
N PRO A 26 -5.84 -1.02 -2.08
CA PRO A 26 -6.23 -0.67 -3.44
C PRO A 26 -5.14 0.15 -4.14
N THR A 27 -4.51 -0.40 -5.17
CA THR A 27 -3.37 0.19 -5.90
C THR A 27 -3.81 0.45 -7.33
N ALA A 28 -4.11 1.70 -7.65
CA ALA A 28 -4.64 2.08 -8.95
C ALA A 28 -3.53 2.31 -10.00
N ASP A 29 -3.83 1.87 -11.22
CA ASP A 29 -3.06 2.03 -12.45
C ASP A 29 -3.99 2.54 -13.56
N ILE A 30 -3.54 3.56 -14.29
CA ILE A 30 -4.29 4.14 -15.41
C ILE A 30 -3.89 3.36 -16.65
N ILE A 31 -4.78 2.48 -17.12
CA ILE A 31 -4.47 1.56 -18.23
C ILE A 31 -4.96 2.07 -19.60
N SER A 32 -5.89 3.02 -19.61
CA SER A 32 -6.40 3.68 -20.83
C SER A 32 -6.96 5.07 -20.50
N ASN A 33 -7.50 5.76 -21.51
CA ASN A 33 -8.15 7.07 -21.32
C ASN A 33 -9.50 6.99 -20.57
N ASP A 34 -10.05 5.80 -20.37
CA ASP A 34 -11.40 5.60 -19.83
C ASP A 34 -11.47 4.55 -18.70
N THR A 35 -10.35 3.93 -18.34
CA THR A 35 -10.33 2.78 -17.43
C THR A 35 -9.15 2.85 -16.45
N ILE A 36 -9.49 2.75 -15.16
CA ILE A 36 -8.51 2.56 -14.07
C ILE A 36 -8.58 1.10 -13.64
N ARG A 37 -7.44 0.42 -13.66
CA ARG A 37 -7.27 -0.88 -13.01
C ARG A 37 -6.88 -0.66 -11.56
N ILE A 38 -7.60 -1.27 -10.64
CA ILE A 38 -7.29 -1.19 -9.21
C ILE A 38 -6.89 -2.59 -8.75
N TYR A 39 -5.59 -2.78 -8.53
CA TYR A 39 -5.08 -4.01 -7.94
C TYR A 39 -5.37 -4.01 -6.44
N PHE A 40 -5.73 -5.17 -5.90
CA PHE A 40 -5.94 -5.35 -4.47
C PHE A 40 -5.60 -6.78 -4.07
N ALA A 41 -5.26 -6.98 -2.81
CA ALA A 41 -5.13 -8.31 -2.25
C ALA A 41 -6.48 -8.78 -1.68
N THR A 42 -6.79 -10.06 -1.81
CA THR A 42 -7.95 -10.68 -1.19
C THR A 42 -7.54 -11.99 -0.53
N LEU A 43 -8.31 -12.42 0.46
CA LEU A 43 -8.06 -13.63 1.22
C LEU A 43 -9.02 -14.74 0.79
N ASP A 44 -8.49 -15.94 0.60
CA ASP A 44 -9.28 -17.14 0.42
C ASP A 44 -9.86 -17.67 1.76
N ARG A 45 -10.49 -18.86 1.74
CA ARG A 45 -11.08 -19.46 2.95
C ARG A 45 -10.06 -19.89 4.00
N GLU A 46 -8.81 -20.14 3.59
CA GLU A 46 -7.68 -20.51 4.45
C GLU A 46 -6.85 -19.29 4.85
N MET A 47 -7.34 -18.09 4.52
CA MET A 47 -6.72 -16.80 4.80
C MET A 47 -5.38 -16.61 4.09
N TYR A 48 -5.14 -17.21 2.92
CA TYR A 48 -3.99 -16.89 2.07
C TYR A 48 -4.29 -15.71 1.15
N GLY A 49 -3.34 -14.77 1.05
CA GLY A 49 -3.51 -13.52 0.32
C GLY A 49 -3.02 -13.56 -1.12
N ARG A 50 -3.87 -13.23 -2.09
CA ARG A 50 -3.52 -13.17 -3.52
C ARG A 50 -3.91 -11.83 -4.13
N ILE A 51 -3.18 -11.39 -5.15
CA ILE A 51 -3.48 -10.13 -5.85
C ILE A 51 -4.42 -10.39 -7.02
N GLY A 52 -5.49 -9.62 -7.06
CA GLY A 52 -6.41 -9.48 -8.19
C GLY A 52 -6.54 -8.04 -8.63
N TYR A 53 -7.47 -7.79 -9.55
CA TYR A 53 -7.88 -6.43 -9.89
C TYR A 53 -9.37 -6.32 -10.20
N ILE A 54 -9.85 -5.07 -10.14
CA ILE A 54 -11.05 -4.63 -10.86
C ILE A 54 -10.68 -3.55 -11.85
N ASP A 55 -11.37 -3.50 -12.98
CA ASP A 55 -11.29 -2.37 -13.91
C ASP A 55 -12.55 -1.52 -13.73
N VAL A 56 -12.38 -0.22 -13.52
CA VAL A 56 -13.50 0.71 -13.30
C VAL A 56 -13.52 1.81 -14.36
N ASP A 57 -14.73 2.26 -14.69
CA ASP A 57 -14.95 3.39 -15.60
C ASP A 57 -14.48 4.71 -14.98
N MET A 58 -13.62 5.45 -15.66
CA MET A 58 -13.11 6.73 -15.19
C MET A 58 -14.18 7.83 -15.00
N LEU A 59 -15.28 7.77 -15.74
CA LEU A 59 -16.39 8.71 -15.61
C LEU A 59 -17.26 8.38 -14.39
N ASN A 60 -17.25 7.11 -13.95
CA ASN A 60 -17.94 6.65 -12.76
C ASN A 60 -17.19 5.47 -12.14
N LEU A 61 -16.31 5.73 -11.16
CA LEU A 61 -15.46 4.68 -10.55
C LEU A 61 -16.26 3.59 -9.80
N LYS A 62 -17.58 3.72 -9.66
CA LYS A 62 -18.46 2.67 -9.13
C LYS A 62 -18.91 1.68 -10.20
N ASN A 63 -18.74 2.00 -11.47
CA ASN A 63 -19.04 1.12 -12.60
C ASN A 63 -17.83 0.19 -12.82
N ILE A 64 -17.93 -1.04 -12.31
CA ILE A 64 -16.92 -2.08 -12.50
C ILE A 64 -17.15 -2.72 -13.87
N LYS A 65 -16.18 -2.54 -14.78
CA LYS A 65 -16.16 -3.09 -16.14
C LYS A 65 -15.69 -4.54 -16.17
N ASN A 66 -14.72 -4.88 -15.31
CA ASN A 66 -14.10 -6.18 -15.27
C ASN A 66 -13.62 -6.52 -13.86
N ILE A 67 -13.55 -7.81 -13.55
CA ILE A 67 -12.95 -8.36 -12.32
C ILE A 67 -12.05 -9.51 -12.75
N SER A 68 -10.82 -9.54 -12.26
CA SER A 68 -9.90 -10.65 -12.55
C SER A 68 -10.49 -11.97 -12.06
N GLU A 69 -10.70 -12.95 -12.96
CA GLU A 69 -11.23 -14.27 -12.60
C GLU A 69 -10.18 -15.17 -11.91
N LYS A 70 -8.91 -14.88 -12.15
CA LYS A 70 -7.75 -15.57 -11.56
C LYS A 70 -6.85 -14.55 -10.85
N PRO A 71 -6.06 -14.98 -9.86
CA PRO A 71 -5.01 -14.14 -9.31
C PRO A 71 -4.06 -13.67 -10.40
N VAL A 72 -3.70 -12.39 -10.39
CA VAL A 72 -2.63 -11.85 -11.24
C VAL A 72 -1.25 -12.08 -10.63
N LEU A 73 -1.20 -12.25 -9.29
CA LEU A 73 -0.03 -12.70 -8.56
C LEU A 73 -0.45 -13.64 -7.43
N ASP A 74 0.09 -14.85 -7.44
CA ASP A 74 -0.16 -15.89 -6.44
C ASP A 74 0.91 -15.89 -5.33
N ILE A 75 0.65 -16.64 -4.26
CA ILE A 75 1.59 -16.89 -3.16
C ILE A 75 2.86 -17.58 -3.67
N GLY A 76 3.94 -17.47 -2.90
CA GLY A 76 5.21 -18.14 -3.21
C GLY A 76 5.21 -19.61 -2.80
N ASP A 77 6.32 -20.28 -3.09
CA ASP A 77 6.56 -21.64 -2.59
C ASP A 77 6.63 -21.65 -1.06
N ILE A 78 6.31 -22.79 -0.45
CA ILE A 78 6.36 -22.95 1.00
C ILE A 78 7.74 -22.55 1.54
N GLY A 79 7.76 -21.60 2.48
CA GLY A 79 8.98 -21.09 3.10
C GLY A 79 9.61 -19.88 2.40
N THR A 80 9.09 -19.40 1.27
CA THR A 80 9.48 -18.09 0.73
C THR A 80 8.85 -16.95 1.54
N PHE A 81 9.32 -15.73 1.33
CA PHE A 81 8.87 -14.57 2.11
C PHE A 81 7.39 -14.20 1.89
N ASP A 82 6.80 -14.73 0.83
CA ASP A 82 5.44 -14.51 0.34
C ASP A 82 4.61 -15.80 0.30
N ASP A 83 4.98 -16.81 1.10
CA ASP A 83 4.33 -18.12 1.16
C ASP A 83 2.90 -18.09 1.73
N SER A 84 2.55 -17.05 2.51
CA SER A 84 1.27 -16.93 3.17
C SER A 84 0.39 -15.84 2.53
N GLY A 85 0.99 -14.93 1.79
CA GLY A 85 0.26 -14.02 0.94
C GLY A 85 1.09 -12.93 0.28
N VAL A 86 0.47 -12.30 -0.70
CA VAL A 86 1.00 -11.17 -1.46
C VAL A 86 0.00 -10.02 -1.47
N ASN A 87 0.49 -8.79 -1.24
CA ASN A 87 -0.32 -7.57 -1.27
C ASN A 87 0.34 -6.51 -2.16
N PRO A 88 -0.40 -5.84 -3.06
CA PRO A 88 0.18 -4.81 -3.90
C PRO A 88 0.62 -3.63 -3.02
N SER A 89 1.71 -2.95 -3.41
CA SER A 89 2.20 -1.77 -2.70
C SER A 89 2.25 -0.55 -3.60
N CYS A 90 2.88 -0.70 -4.77
CA CYS A 90 3.08 0.35 -5.74
C CYS A 90 3.16 -0.28 -7.14
N ILE A 91 2.62 0.40 -8.14
CA ILE A 91 2.74 -0.01 -9.53
C ILE A 91 3.26 1.15 -10.36
N LEU A 92 4.22 0.85 -11.23
CA LEU A 92 4.88 1.79 -12.11
C LEU A 92 4.97 1.20 -13.51
N THR A 93 5.12 2.05 -14.53
CA THR A 93 5.46 1.62 -15.89
C THR A 93 6.88 2.08 -16.19
N VAL A 94 7.77 1.14 -16.47
CA VAL A 94 9.19 1.37 -16.79
C VAL A 94 9.48 0.64 -18.10
N ASP A 95 9.94 1.37 -19.11
CA ASP A 95 10.25 0.81 -20.44
C ASP A 95 9.13 -0.07 -21.02
N ASN A 96 7.89 0.43 -20.95
CA ASN A 96 6.65 -0.26 -21.36
C ASN A 96 6.28 -1.52 -20.57
N LYS A 97 7.01 -1.84 -19.49
CA LYS A 97 6.68 -2.94 -18.57
C LYS A 97 6.07 -2.42 -17.28
N LYS A 98 5.08 -3.15 -16.77
CA LYS A 98 4.53 -2.92 -15.44
C LYS A 98 5.45 -3.51 -14.39
N TYR A 99 5.83 -2.69 -13.42
CA TYR A 99 6.56 -3.08 -12.23
C TYR A 99 5.58 -3.02 -11.07
N LEU A 100 5.11 -4.19 -10.61
CA LEU A 100 4.27 -4.32 -9.43
C LEU A 100 5.15 -4.65 -8.23
N TYR A 101 5.44 -3.63 -7.43
CA TYR A 101 5.99 -3.84 -6.11
C TYR A 101 4.89 -4.31 -5.18
N TYR A 102 5.16 -5.40 -4.49
CA TYR A 102 4.26 -6.01 -3.53
C TYR A 102 4.98 -6.19 -2.19
N TYR A 103 4.25 -6.44 -1.12
CA TYR A 103 4.86 -7.08 0.04
C TYR A 103 4.34 -8.50 0.16
N GLY A 104 5.28 -9.42 0.27
CA GLY A 104 5.03 -10.80 0.67
C GLY A 104 4.90 -10.86 2.17
N TRP A 105 4.06 -11.77 2.66
CA TRP A 105 3.99 -12.08 4.06
C TRP A 105 3.96 -13.57 4.33
N GLN A 106 4.59 -13.92 5.45
CA GLN A 106 4.70 -15.29 5.97
C GLN A 106 4.20 -15.31 7.40
N ARG A 107 3.49 -16.38 7.79
CA ARG A 107 3.05 -16.58 9.18
C ARG A 107 4.23 -17.06 10.02
N CYS A 108 4.29 -16.64 11.27
CA CYS A 108 5.36 -17.06 12.19
C CYS A 108 4.78 -17.52 13.54
N GLU A 109 5.57 -18.27 14.31
CA GLU A 109 5.14 -18.83 15.60
C GLU A 109 5.22 -17.81 16.74
N ARG A 110 6.35 -17.09 16.87
CA ARG A 110 6.60 -16.16 17.99
C ARG A 110 6.09 -14.75 17.78
N VAL A 111 6.02 -14.34 16.52
CA VAL A 111 5.40 -13.10 16.06
C VAL A 111 4.36 -13.51 15.01
N PRO A 112 3.26 -12.77 14.82
CA PRO A 112 2.17 -13.25 13.98
C PRO A 112 2.56 -13.36 12.50
N TYR A 113 3.49 -12.54 12.02
CA TYR A 113 3.90 -12.52 10.62
C TYR A 113 5.23 -11.79 10.40
N MET A 114 5.82 -11.99 9.23
CA MET A 114 6.89 -11.15 8.67
C MET A 114 6.46 -10.62 7.29
N LEU A 115 6.95 -9.44 6.92
CA LEU A 115 6.57 -8.67 5.74
C LEU A 115 7.83 -8.17 5.03
N PHE A 116 7.96 -8.47 3.74
CA PHE A 116 9.09 -8.03 2.94
C PHE A 116 8.67 -7.61 1.54
N ALA A 117 9.33 -6.60 0.98
CA ALA A 117 9.03 -6.12 -0.36
C ALA A 117 9.54 -7.09 -1.43
N GLY A 118 8.67 -7.42 -2.39
CA GLY A 118 8.98 -8.13 -3.61
C GLY A 118 8.68 -7.29 -4.84
N LEU A 119 9.14 -7.75 -6.00
CA LEU A 119 8.85 -7.18 -7.30
C LEU A 119 8.31 -8.27 -8.23
N ALA A 120 7.25 -7.96 -8.96
CA ALA A 120 6.79 -8.75 -10.08
C ALA A 120 6.65 -7.85 -11.32
N THR A 121 6.91 -8.40 -12.50
CA THR A 121 6.87 -7.66 -13.77
C THR A 121 5.83 -8.24 -14.71
N SER A 122 5.24 -7.40 -15.56
CA SER A 122 4.24 -7.81 -16.54
C SER A 122 4.26 -6.90 -17.77
N GLU A 123 3.94 -7.44 -18.94
CA GLU A 123 3.76 -6.67 -20.18
C GLU A 123 2.29 -6.21 -20.36
N ASP A 124 1.33 -6.93 -19.79
CA ASP A 124 -0.11 -6.73 -19.99
C ASP A 124 -0.86 -6.27 -18.73
N GLY A 125 -0.20 -6.29 -17.57
CA GLY A 125 -0.83 -5.97 -16.28
C GLY A 125 -1.80 -7.05 -15.78
N GLU A 126 -1.75 -8.25 -16.33
CA GLU A 126 -2.60 -9.40 -15.95
C GLU A 126 -1.76 -10.62 -15.57
N ASN A 127 -0.69 -10.85 -16.31
CA ASN A 127 0.22 -11.97 -16.12
C ASN A 127 1.53 -11.44 -15.53
N PHE A 128 1.68 -11.51 -14.20
CA PHE A 128 2.90 -11.08 -13.52
C PHE A 128 3.85 -12.25 -13.27
N THR A 129 5.14 -12.01 -13.49
CA THR A 129 6.24 -12.91 -13.12
C THR A 129 7.04 -12.28 -11.99
N LYS A 130 7.20 -13.02 -10.88
CA LYS A 130 8.05 -12.58 -9.75
C LYS A 130 9.49 -12.42 -10.24
N ALA A 131 10.12 -11.29 -9.93
CA ALA A 131 11.50 -11.01 -10.31
C ALA A 131 12.50 -11.87 -9.51
N SER A 132 12.12 -12.29 -8.31
CA SER A 132 12.95 -13.09 -7.42
C SER A 132 12.10 -13.88 -6.42
N MET A 133 12.65 -14.98 -5.89
CA MET A 133 12.09 -15.73 -4.76
C MET A 133 12.50 -15.15 -3.39
N VAL A 134 13.47 -14.23 -3.38
CA VAL A 134 13.87 -13.48 -2.18
C VAL A 134 13.37 -12.04 -2.28
N PRO A 135 13.20 -11.33 -1.14
CA PRO A 135 12.78 -9.95 -1.16
C PRO A 135 13.76 -9.03 -1.92
N VAL A 136 13.23 -8.02 -2.62
CA VAL A 136 14.06 -6.91 -3.15
C VAL A 136 14.48 -5.93 -2.04
N LEU A 137 13.75 -5.92 -0.92
CA LEU A 137 14.19 -5.29 0.33
C LEU A 137 14.21 -6.34 1.45
N ASP A 138 15.29 -7.11 1.54
CA ASP A 138 15.51 -8.05 2.66
C ASP A 138 16.20 -7.36 3.84
N ARG A 139 16.29 -8.03 4.98
CA ARG A 139 16.87 -7.53 6.22
C ARG A 139 18.30 -7.06 6.05
N THR A 140 18.64 -6.01 6.79
CA THR A 140 20.00 -5.53 6.97
C THR A 140 20.40 -5.67 8.43
N LYS A 141 21.66 -5.34 8.76
CA LYS A 141 22.10 -5.29 10.17
C LYS A 141 21.32 -4.24 10.96
N GLU A 142 20.93 -3.16 10.29
CA GLU A 142 20.23 -2.01 10.84
C GLU A 142 18.70 -2.19 10.85
N GLU A 143 18.17 -3.08 9.99
CA GLU A 143 16.73 -3.34 9.81
C GLU A 143 16.44 -4.84 9.80
N PRO A 144 16.57 -5.53 10.94
CA PRO A 144 16.51 -7.00 11.00
C PRO A 144 15.09 -7.59 11.04
N TYR A 145 14.05 -6.74 11.08
CA TYR A 145 12.66 -7.16 11.31
C TYR A 145 11.83 -7.17 10.02
N LEU A 146 11.39 -6.02 9.53
CA LEU A 146 10.46 -5.90 8.40
C LEU A 146 10.93 -4.78 7.49
N ARG A 147 10.79 -4.94 6.17
CA ARG A 147 11.06 -3.91 5.16
C ARG A 147 10.06 -4.06 4.01
N SER A 148 8.96 -3.32 4.04
CA SER A 148 7.77 -3.61 3.22
C SER A 148 6.97 -2.36 2.83
N ALA A 149 5.85 -2.55 2.12
CA ALA A 149 4.87 -1.49 1.81
C ALA A 149 5.52 -0.26 1.17
N THR A 150 6.21 -0.50 0.06
CA THR A 150 6.97 0.49 -0.69
C THR A 150 6.07 1.48 -1.43
N SER A 151 6.43 2.76 -1.40
CA SER A 151 6.00 3.76 -2.37
C SER A 151 7.21 4.20 -3.18
N ILE A 152 7.11 4.10 -4.49
CA ILE A 152 8.23 4.35 -5.38
C ILE A 152 7.85 5.41 -6.40
N ILE A 153 8.77 6.33 -6.65
CA ILE A 153 8.73 7.22 -7.80
C ILE A 153 10.07 7.12 -8.54
N VAL A 154 10.06 7.42 -9.84
CA VAL A 154 11.29 7.46 -10.65
C VAL A 154 11.56 8.91 -11.02
N GLU A 155 12.75 9.40 -10.67
CA GLU A 155 13.21 10.76 -10.99
C GLU A 155 14.67 10.70 -11.42
N ASP A 156 15.01 11.35 -12.54
CA ASP A 156 16.38 11.41 -13.07
C ASP A 156 17.02 10.01 -13.21
N ASN A 157 16.23 9.03 -13.65
CA ASN A 157 16.59 7.61 -13.77
C ASN A 157 16.99 6.93 -12.44
N ILE A 158 16.57 7.51 -11.31
CA ILE A 158 16.74 6.92 -9.97
C ILE A 158 15.37 6.54 -9.44
N PHE A 159 15.23 5.27 -9.05
CA PHE A 159 14.10 4.79 -8.29
C PHE A 159 14.28 5.24 -6.84
N LYS A 160 13.31 5.99 -6.33
CA LYS A 160 13.28 6.48 -4.95
C LYS A 160 12.17 5.75 -4.20
N CYS A 161 12.50 5.12 -3.08
CA CYS A 161 11.57 4.30 -2.32
C CYS A 161 11.41 4.81 -0.89
N TRP A 162 10.16 5.07 -0.50
CA TRP A 162 9.77 5.22 0.89
C TRP A 162 9.06 3.95 1.34
N TYR A 163 9.54 3.35 2.41
CA TYR A 163 9.06 2.04 2.83
C TYR A 163 8.94 1.94 4.35
N VAL A 164 8.15 0.97 4.79
CA VAL A 164 7.93 0.69 6.20
C VAL A 164 9.02 -0.23 6.72
N SER A 165 9.72 0.19 7.78
CA SER A 165 10.70 -0.62 8.49
C SER A 165 10.32 -0.80 9.95
N ALA A 166 10.27 -2.04 10.44
CA ALA A 166 10.10 -2.29 11.87
C ALA A 166 11.40 -2.08 12.64
N ILE A 167 11.28 -1.47 13.83
CA ILE A 167 12.39 -1.21 14.75
C ILE A 167 12.41 -2.18 15.94
N ASN A 168 11.26 -2.75 16.30
CA ASN A 168 11.09 -3.86 17.23
C ASN A 168 9.66 -4.40 17.16
N TRP A 169 9.34 -5.39 18.00
CA TRP A 169 7.99 -5.86 18.26
C TRP A 169 7.56 -5.44 19.67
N ILE A 170 6.30 -5.02 19.82
CA ILE A 170 5.72 -4.57 21.08
C ILE A 170 4.44 -5.35 21.38
N LEU A 171 4.04 -5.39 22.65
CA LEU A 171 2.76 -5.91 23.07
C LEU A 171 1.74 -4.78 23.22
N VAL A 172 0.57 -4.94 22.61
CA VAL A 172 -0.59 -4.08 22.81
C VAL A 172 -1.77 -4.97 23.12
N ASN A 173 -2.30 -4.89 24.35
CA ASN A 173 -3.38 -5.76 24.85
C ASN A 173 -3.08 -7.25 24.60
N ASP A 174 -1.92 -7.70 25.08
CA ASP A 174 -1.39 -9.07 24.95
C ASP A 174 -1.20 -9.59 23.51
N LYS A 175 -1.33 -8.71 22.51
CA LYS A 175 -1.08 -9.04 21.09
C LYS A 175 0.21 -8.40 20.62
N SER A 176 1.03 -9.20 19.95
CA SER A 176 2.29 -8.75 19.36
C SER A 176 2.05 -7.96 18.09
N TYR A 177 2.64 -6.76 18.00
CA TYR A 177 2.61 -5.92 16.81
C TYR A 177 4.00 -5.37 16.51
N PRO A 178 4.35 -5.21 15.23
CA PRO A 178 5.59 -4.56 14.90
C PRO A 178 5.45 -3.07 15.20
N LYS A 179 6.49 -2.49 15.79
CA LYS A 179 6.64 -1.04 15.88
C LYS A 179 7.45 -0.57 14.69
N TYR A 180 6.88 0.24 13.81
CA TYR A 180 7.51 0.57 12.53
C TYR A 180 7.50 2.06 12.19
N VAL A 181 8.58 2.49 11.53
CA VAL A 181 8.85 3.83 11.01
C VAL A 181 8.84 3.81 9.47
N ILE A 182 8.84 4.98 8.83
CA ILE A 182 9.07 5.07 7.37
C ILE A 182 10.52 5.46 7.13
N LYS A 183 11.21 4.69 6.29
CA LYS A 183 12.61 4.89 5.86
C LYS A 183 12.70 5.13 4.36
N TYR A 184 13.92 5.41 3.89
CA TYR A 184 14.22 5.68 2.50
C TYR A 184 15.29 4.73 1.93
N ALA A 185 15.11 4.32 0.69
CA ALA A 185 16.12 3.65 -0.12
C ALA A 185 16.06 4.17 -1.56
N TYR A 186 17.13 3.98 -2.31
CA TYR A 186 17.17 4.27 -3.74
C TYR A 186 17.74 3.10 -4.53
N SER A 187 17.45 3.08 -5.82
CA SER A 187 17.93 2.06 -6.76
C SER A 187 18.15 2.66 -8.15
N TYR A 188 19.07 2.07 -8.91
CA TYR A 188 19.34 2.44 -10.29
C TYR A 188 18.61 1.54 -11.29
N ASP A 189 18.08 0.39 -10.85
CA ASP A 189 17.41 -0.60 -11.70
C ASP A 189 16.02 -1.02 -11.16
N GLY A 190 15.64 -0.53 -9.97
CA GLY A 190 14.41 -0.88 -9.29
C GLY A 190 14.40 -2.27 -8.64
N ILE A 191 15.51 -3.01 -8.71
CA ILE A 191 15.65 -4.38 -8.20
C ILE A 191 16.59 -4.39 -7.00
N GLU A 192 17.79 -3.84 -7.17
CA GLU A 192 18.81 -3.77 -6.12
C GLU A 192 18.73 -2.43 -5.41
N TRP A 193 18.50 -2.46 -4.09
CA TRP A 193 18.22 -1.25 -3.31
C TRP A 193 19.35 -0.91 -2.35
N ILE A 194 19.74 0.36 -2.37
CA ILE A 194 20.69 0.96 -1.44
C ILE A 194 19.89 1.75 -0.41
N SER A 195 20.00 1.33 0.86
CA SER A 195 19.37 2.00 1.99
C SER A 195 20.41 2.63 2.89
N GLU A 196 20.18 3.89 3.22
CA GLU A 196 20.88 4.56 4.31
C GLU A 196 20.05 4.42 5.59
N ASN A 197 20.69 4.45 6.76
CA ASN A 197 19.96 4.41 8.03
C ASN A 197 19.33 5.79 8.35
N HIS A 198 18.37 6.21 7.51
CA HIS A 198 17.65 7.46 7.63
C HIS A 198 16.17 7.20 7.88
N THR A 199 15.62 7.84 8.91
CA THR A 199 14.19 7.74 9.25
C THR A 199 13.46 8.96 8.72
N CYS A 200 12.57 8.76 7.76
CA CYS A 200 11.76 9.81 7.15
C CYS A 200 10.58 10.22 8.04
N ILE A 201 9.84 9.25 8.57
CA ILE A 201 8.69 9.50 9.47
C ILE A 201 8.86 8.68 10.74
N SER A 202 8.80 9.38 11.87
CA SER A 202 8.85 8.80 13.22
C SER A 202 7.63 9.22 14.05
N PHE A 203 7.52 8.67 15.25
CA PHE A 203 6.38 8.84 16.15
C PHE A 203 6.28 10.25 16.71
N LYS A 204 5.06 10.80 16.76
CA LYS A 204 4.78 12.11 17.40
C LYS A 204 4.64 12.00 18.92
N ASN A 205 4.27 10.82 19.40
CA ASN A 205 4.01 10.55 20.81
C ASN A 205 4.18 9.05 21.12
N GLU A 206 4.01 8.67 22.38
CA GLU A 206 4.19 7.30 22.87
C GLU A 206 3.08 6.32 22.46
N TYR A 207 1.92 6.82 22.03
CA TYR A 207 0.77 5.99 21.63
C TYR A 207 0.90 5.47 20.20
N GLU A 208 1.60 6.21 19.33
CA GLU A 208 1.87 5.77 17.97
C GLU A 208 2.89 4.62 17.95
N TYR A 209 2.59 3.59 17.16
CA TYR A 209 3.50 2.47 16.99
C TYR A 209 3.62 1.99 15.55
N GLY A 210 2.91 2.56 14.58
CA GLY A 210 3.12 2.13 13.20
C GLY A 210 2.61 3.10 12.15
N PHE A 211 3.32 3.13 11.03
CA PHE A 211 2.92 3.82 9.80
C PHE A 211 2.73 2.88 8.61
N GLY A 212 1.52 2.76 8.09
CA GLY A 212 1.19 1.80 7.04
C GLY A 212 1.09 2.47 5.67
N ARG A 213 1.59 1.80 4.63
CA ARG A 213 1.46 2.22 3.22
C ARG A 213 1.71 3.73 3.01
N PRO A 214 2.97 4.18 3.11
CA PRO A 214 3.30 5.48 2.55
C PRO A 214 2.85 5.54 1.08
N TRP A 215 2.45 6.71 0.64
CA TRP A 215 2.19 7.02 -0.76
C TRP A 215 2.72 8.41 -1.06
N VAL A 216 3.80 8.45 -1.84
CA VAL A 216 4.52 9.68 -2.17
C VAL A 216 4.20 10.10 -3.60
N ILE A 217 3.92 11.39 -3.76
CA ILE A 217 3.90 12.07 -5.05
C ILE A 217 4.80 13.30 -4.96
N LYS A 218 5.24 13.82 -6.10
CA LYS A 218 5.93 15.10 -6.19
C LYS A 218 5.11 16.10 -6.99
N GLU A 219 4.95 17.30 -6.46
CA GLU A 219 4.22 18.39 -7.10
C GLU A 219 4.89 19.72 -6.78
N ASN A 220 5.11 20.56 -7.80
CA ASN A 220 5.68 21.90 -7.62
C ASN A 220 6.96 21.88 -6.76
N ASP A 221 7.87 20.95 -7.06
CA ASP A 221 9.12 20.72 -6.33
C ASP A 221 8.97 20.37 -4.84
N MET A 222 7.79 19.91 -4.44
CA MET A 222 7.51 19.44 -3.09
C MET A 222 7.07 17.97 -3.13
N TYR A 223 7.73 17.14 -2.34
CA TYR A 223 7.26 15.79 -2.05
C TYR A 223 6.12 15.87 -1.04
N LYS A 224 5.08 15.08 -1.29
CA LYS A 224 3.89 14.97 -0.46
C LYS A 224 3.67 13.49 -0.17
N MET A 225 3.50 13.14 1.10
CA MET A 225 3.27 11.77 1.54
C MET A 225 1.96 11.68 2.29
N TRP A 226 1.10 10.76 1.85
CA TRP A 226 0.01 10.27 2.66
C TRP A 226 0.41 8.90 3.20
N TYR A 227 0.08 8.64 4.45
CA TYR A 227 0.42 7.39 5.10
C TYR A 227 -0.61 7.11 6.17
N SER A 228 -0.67 5.88 6.62
CA SER A 228 -1.64 5.50 7.63
C SER A 228 -0.99 5.51 8.99
N ILE A 229 -1.67 6.00 10.03
CA ILE A 229 -1.15 6.08 11.39
C ILE A 229 -1.86 5.06 12.25
N ARG A 230 -1.07 4.29 12.99
CA ARG A 230 -1.52 3.30 13.95
C ARG A 230 -1.17 3.73 15.37
N SER A 231 -2.19 3.81 16.22
CA SER A 231 -2.05 4.21 17.61
C SER A 231 -2.74 3.22 18.56
N THR A 232 -2.37 3.24 19.84
CA THR A 232 -3.00 2.42 20.89
C THR A 232 -4.28 3.05 21.42
N ASN A 233 -4.44 4.36 21.28
CA ASN A 233 -5.56 5.14 21.80
C ASN A 233 -6.54 5.63 20.72
N GLU A 234 -6.20 5.49 19.44
CA GLU A 234 -7.01 5.95 18.31
C GLU A 234 -7.13 4.86 17.24
N PRO A 235 -8.27 4.78 16.53
CA PRO A 235 -8.37 3.96 15.32
C PRO A 235 -7.37 4.39 14.25
N TYR A 236 -7.17 3.52 13.26
CA TYR A 236 -6.35 3.84 12.10
C TYR A 236 -6.90 5.08 11.38
N LYS A 237 -6.00 6.02 11.06
CA LYS A 237 -6.29 7.23 10.31
C LYS A 237 -5.25 7.49 9.23
N ILE A 238 -5.55 8.42 8.32
CA ILE A 238 -4.61 8.85 7.28
C ILE A 238 -3.92 10.14 7.75
N GLY A 239 -2.60 10.12 7.82
CA GLY A 239 -1.75 11.27 8.06
C GLY A 239 -1.19 11.87 6.76
N PHE A 240 -0.50 12.99 6.91
CA PHE A 240 0.07 13.74 5.81
C PHE A 240 1.41 14.37 6.20
N ALA A 241 2.35 14.43 5.26
CA ALA A 241 3.64 15.08 5.44
C ALA A 241 4.16 15.68 4.14
N THR A 242 5.04 16.67 4.25
CA THR A 242 5.73 17.28 3.11
C THR A 242 7.24 17.27 3.28
N SER A 243 7.96 17.27 2.17
CA SER A 243 9.42 17.34 2.16
C SER A 243 9.91 18.05 0.90
N LYS A 244 11.00 18.83 1.01
CA LYS A 244 11.66 19.44 -0.15
C LYS A 244 12.69 18.52 -0.80
N ASN A 245 13.30 17.62 -0.03
CA ASN A 245 14.38 16.74 -0.49
C ASN A 245 13.99 15.26 -0.56
N GLY A 246 12.80 14.90 -0.06
CA GLY A 246 12.32 13.52 0.02
C GLY A 246 12.91 12.73 1.19
N LEU A 247 13.81 13.31 1.98
CA LEU A 247 14.48 12.65 3.10
C LEU A 247 13.97 13.18 4.44
N ASP A 248 13.92 14.50 4.59
CA ASP A 248 13.49 15.19 5.80
C ASP A 248 12.06 15.64 5.66
N TRP A 249 11.17 15.10 6.50
CA TRP A 249 9.74 15.30 6.37
C TRP A 249 9.16 16.13 7.51
N THR A 250 8.28 17.07 7.16
CA THR A 250 7.45 17.80 8.13
C THR A 250 6.08 17.13 8.19
N ARG A 251 5.74 16.53 9.34
CA ARG A 251 4.42 15.91 9.57
C ARG A 251 3.35 16.98 9.77
N LEU A 252 2.32 16.94 8.94
CA LEU A 252 1.17 17.84 8.91
C LEU A 252 -0.13 17.03 8.96
N ASP A 253 -0.22 16.08 9.90
CA ASP A 253 -1.32 15.10 9.93
C ASP A 253 -2.72 15.71 9.97
N GLU A 254 -2.90 16.83 10.66
CA GLU A 254 -4.17 17.57 10.71
C GLU A 254 -4.58 18.16 9.34
N GLU A 255 -3.64 18.24 8.40
CA GLU A 255 -3.86 18.72 7.03
C GLU A 255 -4.16 17.59 6.04
N ALA A 256 -4.22 16.33 6.50
CA ALA A 256 -4.55 15.18 5.65
C ALA A 256 -5.88 15.35 4.90
N GLY A 257 -6.83 16.06 5.52
CA GLY A 257 -8.05 16.54 4.88
C GLY A 257 -9.12 15.48 4.65
N ILE A 258 -8.97 14.29 5.24
CA ILE A 258 -9.91 13.17 5.14
C ILE A 258 -10.08 12.51 6.50
N GLU A 259 -11.33 12.20 6.84
CA GLU A 259 -11.70 11.56 8.10
C GLU A 259 -12.62 10.37 7.84
N LYS A 260 -12.69 9.46 8.82
CA LYS A 260 -13.64 8.33 8.81
C LYS A 260 -15.08 8.83 8.71
N SER A 261 -15.97 8.04 8.13
CA SER A 261 -17.40 8.41 8.04
C SER A 261 -18.09 8.33 9.39
N GLU A 262 -19.23 9.01 9.53
CA GLU A 262 -20.09 8.86 10.69
C GLU A 262 -20.71 7.45 10.77
N SER A 263 -20.98 6.85 9.60
CA SER A 263 -21.53 5.50 9.48
C SER A 263 -21.07 4.81 8.19
N GLY A 264 -21.23 3.48 8.13
CA GLY A 264 -20.99 2.70 6.91
C GLY A 264 -19.65 1.96 6.89
N TRP A 265 -19.16 1.70 5.67
CA TRP A 265 -18.03 0.81 5.41
C TRP A 265 -16.68 1.35 5.90
N ASP A 266 -16.56 2.66 6.13
CA ASP A 266 -15.34 3.36 6.52
C ASP A 266 -15.53 4.24 7.78
N SER A 267 -16.42 3.83 8.70
CA SER A 267 -16.77 4.61 9.90
C SER A 267 -15.97 4.28 11.17
N GLU A 268 -15.32 3.12 11.22
CA GLU A 268 -14.47 2.69 12.33
C GLU A 268 -13.03 3.18 12.11
N MET A 269 -12.53 3.10 10.87
CA MET A 269 -11.17 3.48 10.50
C MET A 269 -11.07 3.76 8.99
N ILE A 270 -10.04 4.50 8.61
CA ILE A 270 -9.59 4.63 7.23
C ILE A 270 -8.07 4.42 7.15
N CYS A 271 -7.62 3.76 6.10
CA CYS A 271 -6.22 3.38 5.98
C CYS A 271 -5.78 3.19 4.54
N TYR A 272 -4.48 3.06 4.36
CA TYR A 272 -3.85 2.62 3.13
C TYR A 272 -4.17 3.52 1.92
N PRO A 273 -3.78 4.80 1.96
CA PRO A 273 -4.01 5.74 0.88
C PRO A 273 -3.25 5.35 -0.39
N ASN A 274 -3.86 5.59 -1.54
CA ASN A 274 -3.22 5.56 -2.86
C ASN A 274 -3.72 6.78 -3.65
N ILE A 275 -2.80 7.69 -3.99
CA ILE A 275 -3.13 8.96 -4.63
C ILE A 275 -2.83 8.87 -6.12
N VAL A 276 -3.84 9.12 -6.95
CA VAL A 276 -3.72 9.10 -8.41
C VAL A 276 -4.25 10.40 -9.00
N LYS A 277 -3.54 10.92 -9.99
CA LYS A 277 -3.96 12.10 -10.75
C LYS A 277 -4.39 11.72 -12.14
N PHE A 278 -5.55 12.22 -12.55
CA PHE A 278 -6.05 12.04 -13.90
C PHE A 278 -7.12 13.08 -14.22
N ASN A 279 -7.21 13.54 -15.48
CA ASN A 279 -8.20 14.52 -15.94
C ASN A 279 -8.34 15.75 -15.02
N ASN A 280 -7.21 16.35 -14.61
CA ASN A 280 -7.14 17.50 -13.70
C ASN A 280 -7.80 17.29 -12.33
N LYS A 281 -8.03 16.03 -11.93
CA LYS A 281 -8.53 15.65 -10.62
C LYS A 281 -7.49 14.81 -9.90
N THR A 282 -7.50 14.91 -8.57
CA THR A 282 -6.71 14.06 -7.68
C THR A 282 -7.66 13.15 -6.92
N TYR A 283 -7.41 11.85 -7.02
CA TYR A 283 -8.20 10.80 -6.39
C TYR A 283 -7.38 10.17 -5.27
N MET A 284 -8.03 9.86 -4.15
CA MET A 284 -7.47 9.02 -3.10
C MET A 284 -8.30 7.74 -3.03
N PHE A 285 -7.70 6.61 -3.34
CA PHE A 285 -8.24 5.30 -2.99
C PHE A 285 -7.80 4.93 -1.59
N TYR A 286 -8.70 4.34 -0.80
CA TYR A 286 -8.41 3.98 0.59
C TYR A 286 -9.28 2.81 1.06
N ASN A 287 -8.78 2.10 2.07
CA ASN A 287 -9.48 1.01 2.74
C ASN A 287 -10.34 1.51 3.89
N GLY A 288 -11.47 0.84 4.08
CA GLY A 288 -12.38 1.08 5.21
C GLY A 288 -12.08 0.16 6.39
N ASN A 289 -13.15 -0.15 7.15
CA ASN A 289 -13.10 -0.86 8.41
C ASN A 289 -12.34 -2.19 8.36
N ARG A 290 -11.62 -2.46 9.46
CA ARG A 290 -10.81 -3.66 9.67
C ARG A 290 -9.85 -3.90 8.50
N HIS A 291 -9.08 -2.88 8.14
CA HIS A 291 -7.99 -2.96 7.15
C HIS A 291 -8.44 -3.36 5.74
N GLY A 292 -9.72 -3.14 5.38
CA GLY A 292 -10.27 -3.53 4.08
C GLY A 292 -11.22 -4.73 4.12
N LYS A 293 -11.66 -5.20 5.30
CA LYS A 293 -12.72 -6.23 5.39
C LYS A 293 -14.03 -5.76 4.75
N THR A 294 -14.33 -4.47 4.89
CA THR A 294 -15.48 -3.81 4.26
C THR A 294 -15.15 -3.25 2.88
N GLY A 295 -13.97 -3.57 2.34
CA GLY A 295 -13.54 -3.18 1.01
C GLY A 295 -12.76 -1.86 0.96
N PHE A 296 -12.78 -1.26 -0.22
CA PHE A 296 -12.17 0.03 -0.51
C PHE A 296 -13.10 0.94 -1.31
N GLY A 297 -12.85 2.23 -1.16
CA GLY A 297 -13.57 3.30 -1.84
C GLY A 297 -12.62 4.41 -2.24
N TYR A 298 -13.19 5.57 -2.55
CA TYR A 298 -12.40 6.70 -3.00
C TYR A 298 -12.95 8.05 -2.55
N ALA A 299 -12.07 9.04 -2.58
CA ALA A 299 -12.37 10.45 -2.41
C ALA A 299 -11.71 11.28 -3.52
N ILE A 300 -12.27 12.45 -3.79
CA ILE A 300 -11.74 13.41 -4.77
C ILE A 300 -11.29 14.66 -4.03
N LEU A 301 -10.09 15.16 -4.32
CA LEU A 301 -9.60 16.41 -3.75
C LEU A 301 -10.43 17.58 -4.28
N GLU A 302 -10.95 18.42 -3.40
CA GLU A 302 -11.61 19.68 -3.78
C GLU A 302 -10.60 20.62 -4.46
N ALA A 303 -11.08 21.33 -5.49
CA ALA A 303 -10.28 22.31 -6.23
C ALA A 303 -10.04 23.59 -5.43
#